data_AF-A0A1H3D9R6-F1
#
_entry.id   AF-A0A1H3D9R6-F1
#
_cell.length_a   1.000
_cell.length_b   1.000
_cell.length_c   1.000
_cell.angle_alpha   90.00
_cell.angle_beta   90.00
_cell.angle_gamma   90.00
#
_symmetry.space_group_name_H-M   'P 1'
#
loop_
_entity.id
_entity.type
_entity.pdbx_description
1 polymer ?
#
loop_
_entity_poly.entity_id
_entity_poly.type
_entity_poly.pdbx_seq_one_letter_code
_entity_poly.pdbx_strand_id
1 'polypeptide(L)'
;MWGMNEATKSAFGGYSSLENTLPLSEGIKAKLVELTEIHDRALDWADPCGPSLWSKEDFDNFETEACGVLKAIQAELDDRFLVWYEPIGEAEEP
;
A
#
# COMPACT_ATOMS: atom_id res chain seq x y z
N MET A 1 -3.28 3.69 -3.66
CA MET A 1 -2.01 4.48 -3.70
C MET A 1 -2.33 5.95 -3.79
N TRP A 2 -1.50 6.80 -3.17
CA TRP A 2 -1.79 8.23 -3.06
C TRP A 2 -0.66 9.09 -3.62
N GLY A 3 -1.02 10.22 -4.22
CA GLY A 3 -0.08 11.23 -4.68
C GLY A 3 0.31 12.16 -3.54
N MET A 4 1.60 12.42 -3.38
CA MET A 4 2.12 13.23 -2.27
C MET A 4 2.61 14.63 -2.69
N ASN A 5 2.43 15.04 -3.95
CA ASN A 5 2.87 16.36 -4.42
C ASN A 5 1.93 16.95 -5.48
N GLU A 6 2.06 18.26 -5.75
CA GLU A 6 1.26 18.95 -6.75
C GLU A 6 1.53 18.49 -8.19
N ALA A 7 2.75 18.03 -8.50
CA ALA A 7 3.08 17.52 -9.82
C ALA A 7 2.22 16.29 -10.16
N THR A 8 2.03 15.38 -9.20
CA THR A 8 1.16 14.21 -9.32
C THR A 8 -0.29 14.61 -9.48
N LYS A 9 -0.79 15.58 -8.68
CA LYS A 9 -2.15 16.10 -8.84
C LYS A 9 -2.37 16.69 -10.22
N SER A 10 -1.42 17.47 -10.72
CA SER A 10 -1.50 18.13 -12.03
C SER A 10 -1.46 17.11 -13.18
N ALA A 11 -0.62 16.08 -13.07
CA ALA A 11 -0.46 15.05 -14.09
C ALA A 11 -1.63 14.05 -14.15
N PHE A 12 -2.23 13.71 -12.99
CA PHE A 12 -3.21 12.64 -12.88
C PHE A 12 -4.61 13.10 -12.43
N GLY A 13 -4.81 14.41 -12.26
CA GLY A 13 -6.12 14.99 -11.93
C GLY A 13 -6.56 14.80 -10.47
N GLY A 14 -5.69 14.28 -9.60
CA GLY A 14 -6.03 14.03 -8.20
C GLY A 14 -4.89 13.39 -7.39
N TYR A 15 -5.17 13.14 -6.12
CA TYR A 15 -4.24 12.50 -5.19
C TYR A 15 -4.58 11.03 -4.89
N SER A 16 -5.70 10.52 -5.40
CA SER A 16 -6.19 9.17 -5.10
C SER A 16 -6.24 8.30 -6.36
N SER A 17 -6.31 6.98 -6.17
CA SER A 17 -6.51 6.00 -7.25
C SER A 17 -5.43 6.02 -8.33
N LEU A 18 -4.20 6.38 -7.96
CA LEU A 18 -3.09 6.45 -8.91
C LEU A 18 -2.75 5.08 -9.52
N GLU A 19 -3.09 3.99 -8.84
CA GLU A 19 -2.99 2.62 -9.37
C GLU A 19 -3.78 2.42 -10.67
N ASN A 20 -4.82 3.22 -10.92
CA ASN A 20 -5.62 3.16 -12.14
C ASN A 20 -5.08 4.06 -13.25
N THR A 21 -4.30 5.09 -12.91
CA THR A 21 -3.79 6.08 -13.87
C THR A 21 -2.33 5.85 -14.25
N LEU A 22 -1.54 5.21 -13.38
CA LEU A 22 -0.16 4.85 -13.67
C LEU A 22 -0.09 3.69 -14.67
N PRO A 23 0.97 3.64 -15.49
CA PRO A 23 1.20 2.56 -16.46
C PRO A 23 1.73 1.29 -15.75
N LEU A 24 0.99 0.79 -14.77
CA LEU A 24 1.30 -0.44 -14.03
C LEU A 24 0.68 -1.65 -14.73
N SER A 25 1.37 -2.78 -14.66
CA SER A 25 0.86 -4.07 -15.12
C SER A 25 -0.35 -4.53 -14.31
N GLU A 26 -1.21 -5.35 -14.92
CA GLU A 26 -2.35 -5.95 -14.21
C GLU A 26 -1.90 -6.83 -13.03
N GLY A 27 -0.72 -7.43 -13.11
CA GLY A 27 -0.13 -8.22 -12.02
C GLY A 27 0.16 -7.38 -10.78
N ILE A 28 0.72 -6.18 -10.94
CA ILE A 28 0.95 -5.25 -9.81
C ILE A 28 -0.39 -4.75 -9.26
N LYS A 29 -1.35 -4.41 -10.13
CA LYS A 29 -2.67 -3.97 -9.69
C LYS A 29 -3.37 -5.04 -8.85
N ALA A 30 -3.31 -6.31 -9.28
CA ALA A 30 -3.86 -7.43 -8.52
C ALA A 30 -3.21 -7.56 -7.13
N LYS A 31 -1.87 -7.44 -7.05
CA LYS A 31 -1.17 -7.47 -5.75
C LYS A 31 -1.53 -6.29 -4.83
N LEU A 32 -1.75 -5.10 -5.38
CA LEU A 32 -2.19 -3.95 -4.60
C LEU A 32 -3.60 -4.15 -4.02
N VAL A 33 -4.49 -4.79 -4.79
CA VAL A 33 -5.82 -5.16 -4.31
C VAL A 33 -5.71 -6.22 -3.22
N GLU A 34 -4.90 -7.25 -3.41
CA GLU A 34 -4.66 -8.30 -2.41
C GLU A 34 -4.12 -7.73 -1.09
N LEU A 35 -3.12 -6.84 -1.14
CA LEU A 35 -2.61 -6.15 0.05
C LEU A 35 -3.69 -5.30 0.74
N THR A 36 -4.59 -4.66 -0.03
CA THR A 36 -5.70 -3.90 0.54
C THR A 36 -6.67 -4.83 1.27
N GLU A 37 -7.03 -5.96 0.68
CA GLU A 37 -7.91 -6.95 1.31
C GLU A 37 -7.28 -7.59 2.55
N ILE A 38 -5.95 -7.82 2.53
CA ILE A 38 -5.21 -8.31 3.68
C ILE A 38 -5.28 -7.26 4.79
N HIS A 39 -4.91 -6.01 4.51
CA HIS A 39 -4.94 -4.92 5.48
C HIS A 39 -6.34 -4.67 6.07
N ASP A 40 -7.41 -4.79 5.27
CA ASP A 40 -8.79 -4.67 5.76
C ASP A 40 -9.15 -5.75 6.80
N ARG A 41 -8.44 -6.88 6.85
CA ARG A 41 -8.60 -7.91 7.89
C ARG A 41 -7.78 -7.64 9.14
N ALA A 42 -6.83 -6.70 9.11
CA ALA A 42 -6.13 -6.24 10.31
C ALA A 42 -7.09 -5.49 11.24
N LEU A 43 -8.04 -4.77 10.66
CA LEU A 43 -9.04 -4.00 11.41
C LEU A 43 -10.19 -4.90 11.87
N ASP A 44 -10.50 -4.84 13.16
CA ASP A 44 -11.78 -5.33 13.64
C ASP A 44 -12.87 -4.30 13.27
N TRP A 45 -13.63 -4.58 12.22
CA TRP A 45 -14.74 -3.70 11.81
C TRP A 45 -15.90 -3.67 12.81
N ALA A 46 -15.96 -4.61 13.76
CA ALA A 46 -16.92 -4.59 14.85
C ALA A 46 -16.47 -3.68 16.00
N ASP A 47 -15.17 -3.51 16.21
CA ASP A 47 -14.58 -2.56 17.16
C ASP A 47 -13.35 -1.85 16.54
N PRO A 48 -13.55 -0.83 15.70
CA PRO A 48 -12.48 -0.16 14.97
C PRO A 48 -11.57 0.68 15.88
N CYS A 49 -11.94 0.87 17.15
CA CYS A 49 -11.09 1.51 18.16
C CYS A 49 -10.31 0.48 19.00
N GLY A 50 -10.58 -0.82 18.83
CA GLY A 50 -9.86 -1.91 19.47
C GLY A 50 -8.50 -2.16 18.83
N PRO A 51 -7.68 -3.04 19.44
CA PRO A 51 -6.39 -3.42 18.88
C PRO A 51 -6.58 -4.16 17.55
N SER A 52 -5.55 -4.10 16.70
CA SER A 52 -5.51 -4.88 15.46
C SER A 52 -5.72 -6.37 15.74
N LEU A 53 -6.42 -7.05 14.83
CA LEU A 53 -6.58 -8.51 14.86
C LEU A 53 -5.29 -9.25 14.47
N TRP A 54 -4.31 -8.53 13.93
CA TRP A 54 -3.04 -9.11 13.50
C TRP A 54 -2.11 -9.40 14.66
N SER A 55 -1.49 -10.57 14.59
CA SER A 55 -0.31 -10.89 15.37
C SER A 55 0.92 -10.17 14.80
N LYS A 56 1.99 -10.10 15.59
CA LYS A 56 3.28 -9.59 15.11
C LYS A 56 3.78 -10.29 13.85
N GLU A 57 3.53 -11.60 13.71
CA GLU A 57 3.89 -12.37 12.52
C GLU A 57 3.10 -11.92 11.28
N ASP A 58 1.82 -11.58 11.44
CA ASP A 58 0.99 -11.06 10.35
C ASP A 58 1.48 -9.68 9.91
N PHE A 59 1.85 -8.81 10.85
CA PHE A 59 2.48 -7.52 10.56
C PHE A 59 3.80 -7.70 9.78
N ASP A 60 4.71 -8.55 10.24
CA ASP A 60 6.01 -8.78 9.59
C ASP A 60 5.85 -9.37 8.17
N ASN A 61 4.89 -10.28 7.99
CA ASN A 61 4.54 -10.84 6.68
C ASN A 61 4.00 -9.76 5.74
N PHE A 62 3.08 -8.91 6.22
CA PHE A 62 2.52 -7.81 5.43
C PHE A 62 3.61 -6.82 5.00
N GLU A 63 4.48 -6.41 5.93
CA GLU A 63 5.59 -5.50 5.66
C GLU A 63 6.56 -6.08 4.61
N THR A 64 6.83 -7.38 4.69
CA THR A 64 7.66 -8.09 3.70
C THR A 64 7.02 -8.08 2.31
N GLU A 65 5.72 -8.36 2.22
CA GLU A 65 4.99 -8.35 0.95
C GLU A 65 4.86 -6.94 0.37
N ALA A 66 4.54 -5.95 1.19
CA ALA A 66 4.45 -4.55 0.81
C ALA A 66 5.79 -4.04 0.24
N CYS A 67 6.91 -4.38 0.88
CA CYS A 67 8.25 -4.08 0.38
C CYS A 67 8.54 -4.78 -0.96
N GLY A 68 8.08 -6.02 -1.14
CA GLY A 68 8.18 -6.76 -2.39
C GLY A 68 7.42 -6.08 -3.53
N VAL A 69 6.20 -5.63 -3.27
CA VAL A 69 5.37 -4.91 -4.24
C VAL A 69 5.96 -3.54 -4.57
N LEU A 70 6.50 -2.81 -3.59
CA LEU A 70 7.18 -1.53 -3.81
C LEU A 70 8.33 -1.67 -4.83
N LYS A 71 9.18 -2.69 -4.66
CA LYS A 71 10.30 -2.93 -5.59
C LYS A 71 9.82 -3.23 -7.00
N ALA A 72 8.74 -4.01 -7.13
CA ALA A 72 8.14 -4.28 -8.44
C ALA A 72 7.58 -3.01 -9.10
N ILE A 73 6.91 -2.15 -8.33
CA ILE A 73 6.40 -0.86 -8.81
C ILE A 73 7.54 0.05 -9.27
N GLN A 74 8.59 0.19 -8.46
CA GLN A 74 9.77 0.99 -8.81
C GLN A 74 10.43 0.50 -10.10
N ALA A 75 10.52 -0.82 -10.29
CA ALA A 75 11.07 -1.41 -11.51
C ALA A 75 10.21 -1.15 -12.77
N GLU A 76 8.88 -1.10 -12.65
CA GLU A 76 7.99 -0.81 -13.78
C GLU A 76 7.92 0.70 -14.13
N LEU A 77 7.92 1.55 -13.11
CA LEU A 77 7.79 3.00 -13.28
C LEU A 77 9.12 3.66 -13.67
N ASP A 78 10.23 3.02 -13.32
CA ASP A 78 11.61 3.48 -13.54
C ASP A 78 11.87 4.85 -12.85
N ASP A 79 13.00 5.48 -13.15
CA ASP A 79 13.44 6.77 -12.58
C ASP A 79 12.51 7.96 -12.87
N ARG A 80 11.40 7.74 -13.57
CA ARG A 80 10.38 8.76 -13.87
C ARG A 80 9.52 9.08 -12.65
N PHE A 81 9.43 8.17 -11.68
CA PHE A 81 8.57 8.32 -10.52
C PHE A 81 9.32 8.02 -9.23
N LEU A 82 9.16 8.90 -8.24
CA LEU A 82 9.59 8.62 -6.89
C LEU A 82 8.44 7.94 -6.14
N VAL A 83 8.63 6.67 -5.79
CA VAL A 83 7.66 5.88 -5.03
C VAL A 83 8.34 5.37 -3.77
N TRP A 84 7.71 5.57 -2.62
CA TRP A 84 8.12 5.02 -1.33
C TRP A 84 6.92 4.41 -0.61
N TYR A 85 7.19 3.53 0.33
CA TYR A 85 6.22 2.92 1.22
C TYR A 85 6.39 3.51 2.62
N GLU A 86 5.29 3.87 3.27
CA GLU A 86 5.25 4.23 4.68
C GLU A 86 4.74 3.02 5.46
N PRO A 87 5.55 2.45 6.38
CA PRO A 87 5.13 1.33 7.20
C PRO A 87 3.87 1.64 8.01
N ILE A 88 3.03 0.64 8.20
CA ILE A 88 1.74 0.79 8.90
C ILE A 88 1.89 0.93 10.43
N GLY A 89 3.11 0.83 10.95
CA GLY A 89 3.44 0.91 12.37
C GLY A 89 3.93 -0.42 12.94
N GLU A 90 4.10 -0.47 14.26
CA GLU A 90 4.43 -1.70 14.98
C GLU A 90 3.16 -2.29 15.60
N ALA A 91 3.09 -3.62 15.70
CA ALA A 91 2.03 -4.27 16.49
C ALA A 91 2.13 -3.78 17.94
N GLU A 92 1.10 -3.09 18.45
CA GLU A 92 1.03 -2.80 19.89
C GLU A 92 0.97 -4.14 20.64
N GLU A 93 1.98 -4.40 21.48
CA GLU A 93 1.95 -5.56 22.36
C GLU A 93 0.79 -5.40 23.37
N PRO A 94 -0.03 -6.44 23.58
CA PRO A 94 -1.19 -6.38 24.47
C PRO A 94 -0.85 -6.17 25.95
#